data_AF-A0A2V0P9J8-F1
#
_entry.id   AF-A0A2V0P9J8-F1
#
_cell.length_a   1.000
_cell.length_b   1.000
_cell.length_c   1.000
_cell.angle_alpha   90.00
_cell.angle_beta   90.00
_cell.angle_gamma   90.00
#
_symmetry.space_group_name_H-M   'P 1'
#
loop_
_entity.id
_entity.type
_entity.pdbx_description
1 polymer ?
#
loop_
_entity_poly.entity_id
_entity_poly.type
_entity_poly.pdbx_seq_one_letter_code
_entity_poly.pdbx_strand_id
1 'polypeptide(L)'
;MPRVKTARLPGGGTLDWVEWPDDPRHVLAFENAFVRIYSARFDAGQACETMFHRHAEDTLYACITSEGPGGAVLNTEALLDPATQLPVGVGPPQRVSFAPGLCFCHLNRSGPNRIHRIQTEAGNKGTLEFIGAEVLARPPAAATAPLAHPAYRQEPVSHPRARAYRLSLPPGAAGTGPVEWGFSGVAVVLAGAPSAPALAAAAGGALRRGAAFWFDGPLTVDVGNGGGGEAAELLVFEWT
;
A
#
# COMPACT_ATOMS: atom_id res chain seq x y z
N MET A 1 -14.27 12.01 15.92
CA MET A 1 -13.32 13.14 15.86
C MET A 1 -11.92 12.55 15.98
N PRO A 2 -10.95 12.99 15.16
CA PRO A 2 -9.56 12.52 15.23
C PRO A 2 -8.97 12.73 16.63
N ARG A 3 -8.23 11.75 17.16
CA ARG A 3 -7.51 11.89 18.43
C ARG A 3 -6.17 12.56 18.19
N VAL A 4 -6.17 13.89 18.15
CA VAL A 4 -4.97 14.69 17.97
C VAL A 4 -4.07 14.60 19.19
N LYS A 5 -2.78 14.34 18.95
CA LYS A 5 -1.70 14.36 19.92
C LYS A 5 -0.83 15.59 19.66
N THR A 6 -0.47 16.30 20.71
CA THR A 6 0.41 17.48 20.62
C THR A 6 1.72 17.19 21.32
N ALA A 7 2.84 17.41 20.64
CA ALA A 7 4.18 17.31 21.21
C ALA A 7 4.91 18.65 21.12
N ARG A 8 5.64 19.03 22.17
CA ARG A 8 6.54 20.19 22.14
C ARG A 8 7.87 19.77 21.50
N LEU A 9 8.32 20.54 20.53
CA LEU A 9 9.61 20.36 19.88
C LEU A 9 10.70 21.07 20.71
N PRO A 10 11.95 20.55 20.72
CA PRO A 10 13.07 21.16 21.46
C PRO A 10 13.33 22.64 21.13
N GLY A 11 12.99 23.09 19.92
CA GLY A 11 13.11 24.49 19.50
C GLY A 11 11.98 25.44 19.92
N GLY A 12 11.04 24.98 20.76
CA GLY A 12 9.95 25.82 21.28
C GLY A 12 8.65 25.82 20.46
N GLY A 13 8.58 25.05 19.37
CA GLY A 13 7.34 24.82 18.60
C GLY A 13 6.51 23.64 19.10
N THR A 14 5.35 23.40 18.49
CA THR A 14 4.54 22.20 18.72
C THR A 14 4.26 21.46 17.41
N LEU A 15 4.11 20.15 17.49
CA LEU A 15 3.64 19.30 16.40
C LEU A 15 2.36 18.59 16.82
N ASP A 16 1.29 18.86 16.09
CA ASP A 16 0.05 18.10 16.18
C ASP A 16 0.09 16.94 15.20
N TRP A 17 -0.24 15.74 15.67
CA TRP A 17 -0.23 14.53 14.87
C TRP A 17 -1.26 13.51 15.34
N VAL A 18 -1.55 12.51 14.51
CA VAL A 18 -2.53 11.44 14.78
C VAL A 18 -1.92 10.06 14.50
N GLU A 19 -2.52 8.99 15.03
CA GLU A 19 -2.28 7.67 14.42
C GLU A 19 -3.01 7.64 13.08
N TRP A 20 -2.48 6.93 12.08
CA TRP A 20 -3.03 6.99 10.72
C TRP A 20 -4.54 6.69 10.60
N PRO A 21 -5.19 5.81 11.39
CA PRO A 21 -6.63 5.59 11.21
C PRO A 21 -7.49 6.82 11.56
N ASP A 22 -6.92 7.76 12.31
CA ASP A 22 -7.56 9.03 12.66
C ASP A 22 -7.27 10.13 11.60
N ASP A 23 -6.41 9.86 10.62
CA ASP A 23 -6.21 10.75 9.47
C ASP A 23 -7.37 10.62 8.46
N PRO A 24 -8.03 11.71 8.07
CA PRO A 24 -9.25 11.65 7.26
C PRO A 24 -9.01 11.23 5.80
N ARG A 25 -7.76 11.22 5.33
CA ARG A 25 -7.42 10.76 3.97
C ARG A 25 -7.22 9.25 3.93
N HIS A 26 -7.12 8.59 5.10
CA HIS A 26 -7.00 7.15 5.20
C HIS A 26 -8.37 6.50 5.39
N VAL A 27 -8.72 5.59 4.49
CA VAL A 27 -9.97 4.84 4.56
C VAL A 27 -9.64 3.37 4.83
N LEU A 28 -10.02 2.88 6.01
CA LEU A 28 -9.92 1.47 6.34
C LEU A 28 -10.84 0.66 5.43
N ALA A 29 -10.26 -0.30 4.71
CA ALA A 29 -10.99 -1.19 3.79
C ALA A 29 -11.26 -2.56 4.42
N PHE A 30 -10.31 -3.10 5.18
CA PHE A 30 -10.40 -4.42 5.79
C PHE A 30 -9.45 -4.54 6.99
N GLU A 31 -9.86 -5.27 8.02
CA GLU A 31 -9.02 -5.60 9.16
C GLU A 31 -9.34 -7.01 9.69
N ASN A 32 -8.30 -7.77 10.02
CA ASN A 32 -8.39 -8.99 10.80
C ASN A 32 -7.20 -9.10 11.77
N ALA A 33 -6.95 -10.27 12.34
CA ALA A 33 -5.85 -10.47 13.28
C ALA A 33 -4.44 -10.37 12.65
N PHE A 34 -4.32 -10.42 11.32
CA PHE A 34 -3.05 -10.54 10.60
C PHE A 34 -2.72 -9.32 9.74
N VAL A 35 -3.73 -8.65 9.22
CA VAL A 35 -3.59 -7.53 8.29
C VAL A 35 -4.58 -6.41 8.56
N ARG A 36 -4.16 -5.18 8.26
CA ARG A 36 -5.04 -4.03 8.08
C ARG A 36 -4.81 -3.43 6.70
N ILE A 37 -5.85 -3.37 5.88
CA ILE A 37 -5.81 -2.82 4.51
C ILE A 37 -6.53 -1.48 4.51
N TYR A 38 -5.93 -0.47 3.90
CA TYR A 38 -6.51 0.85 3.75
C TYR A 38 -6.13 1.48 2.43
N SER A 39 -6.89 2.50 2.03
CA SER A 39 -6.53 3.38 0.93
C SER A 39 -6.23 4.80 1.41
N ALA A 40 -5.35 5.48 0.69
CA ALA A 40 -5.11 6.92 0.87
C ALA A 40 -5.22 7.62 -0.49
N ARG A 41 -6.08 8.63 -0.60
CA ARG A 41 -6.41 9.29 -1.87
C ARG A 41 -6.31 10.82 -1.80
N PHE A 42 -5.65 11.40 -2.81
CA PHE A 42 -5.49 12.83 -3.01
C PHE A 42 -6.04 13.19 -4.39
N ASP A 43 -7.03 14.08 -4.41
CA ASP A 43 -7.75 14.40 -5.62
C ASP A 43 -6.94 15.29 -6.56
N ALA A 44 -7.18 15.14 -7.86
CA ALA A 44 -6.52 15.94 -8.88
C ALA A 44 -6.94 17.42 -8.81
N GLY A 45 -6.06 18.31 -9.22
CA GLY A 45 -6.33 19.74 -9.44
C GLY A 45 -6.51 20.55 -8.16
N GLN A 46 -6.31 19.96 -6.99
CA GLN A 46 -6.44 20.63 -5.69
C GLN A 46 -5.26 20.30 -4.80
N ALA A 47 -4.75 21.32 -4.11
CA ALA A 47 -3.78 21.09 -3.06
C ALA A 47 -4.45 20.29 -1.95
N CYS A 48 -3.86 19.16 -1.59
CA CYS A 48 -4.37 18.27 -0.56
C CYS A 48 -3.22 17.87 0.36
N GLU A 49 -3.53 17.67 1.63
CA GLU A 49 -2.56 17.11 2.57
C GLU A 49 -3.22 16.12 3.51
N THR A 50 -2.42 15.18 4.01
CA THR A 50 -2.74 14.44 5.22
C THR A 50 -2.49 15.34 6.44
N MET A 51 -3.02 14.95 7.59
CA MET A 51 -2.45 15.33 8.86
C MET A 51 -1.02 14.75 8.98
N PHE A 52 -0.21 15.30 9.87
CA PHE A 52 0.94 14.54 10.35
C PHE A 52 0.43 13.28 11.04
N HIS A 53 0.88 12.12 10.58
CA HIS A 53 0.41 10.86 11.11
C HIS A 53 1.51 9.83 11.23
N ARG A 54 1.26 8.84 12.08
CA ARG A 54 2.16 7.73 12.36
C ARG A 54 1.52 6.41 12.02
N HIS A 55 2.33 5.50 11.50
CA HIS A 55 2.01 4.08 11.40
C HIS A 55 2.73 3.35 12.52
N ALA A 56 2.01 2.49 13.25
CA ALA A 56 2.59 1.69 14.32
C ALA A 56 3.15 0.35 13.83
N GLU A 57 2.74 -0.06 12.64
CA GLU A 57 3.04 -1.37 12.06
C GLU A 57 3.84 -1.20 10.77
N ASP A 58 4.62 -2.22 10.43
CA ASP A 58 5.31 -2.24 9.14
C ASP A 58 4.27 -2.36 8.02
N THR A 59 4.44 -1.58 6.96
CA THR A 59 3.41 -1.42 5.92
C THR A 59 3.99 -1.66 4.54
N LEU A 60 3.32 -2.50 3.76
CA LEU A 60 3.55 -2.64 2.32
C LEU A 60 2.61 -1.69 1.58
N TYR A 61 3.12 -1.01 0.57
CA TYR A 61 2.37 -0.04 -0.22
C TYR A 61 2.35 -0.42 -1.69
N ALA A 62 1.19 -0.20 -2.31
CA ALA A 62 1.01 -0.21 -3.74
C ALA A 62 0.53 1.19 -4.18
N CYS A 63 1.28 1.83 -5.08
CA CYS A 63 0.81 3.04 -5.74
C CYS A 63 -0.17 2.65 -6.85
N ILE A 64 -1.43 3.05 -6.75
CA ILE A 64 -2.48 2.74 -7.72
C ILE A 64 -2.45 3.77 -8.84
N THR A 65 -2.46 5.06 -8.51
CA THR A 65 -2.40 6.19 -9.43
C THR A 65 -1.42 7.24 -8.90
N SER A 66 -0.88 8.09 -9.77
CA SER A 66 0.11 9.10 -9.43
C SER A 66 -0.40 10.54 -9.61
N GLU A 67 0.42 11.50 -9.20
CA GLU A 67 0.21 12.95 -9.31
C GLU A 67 -0.03 13.48 -10.75
N GLY A 68 0.20 12.63 -11.76
CA GLY A 68 0.08 12.95 -13.17
C GLY A 68 1.24 13.80 -13.71
N PRO A 69 1.25 14.08 -15.03
CA PRO A 69 2.36 14.77 -15.68
C PRO A 69 2.61 16.17 -15.12
N GLY A 70 3.86 16.42 -14.70
CA GLY A 70 4.27 17.69 -14.09
C GLY A 70 3.78 17.87 -12.65
N GLY A 71 3.16 16.85 -12.06
CA GLY A 71 2.73 16.88 -10.67
C GLY A 71 3.89 16.86 -9.68
N ALA A 72 3.54 17.09 -8.43
CA ALA A 72 4.45 17.18 -7.31
C ALA A 72 3.84 16.57 -6.07
N VAL A 73 4.62 15.77 -5.37
CA VAL A 73 4.28 15.27 -4.04
C VAL A 73 5.39 15.65 -3.09
N LEU A 74 5.03 16.21 -1.94
CA LEU A 74 5.96 16.55 -0.87
C LEU A 74 5.73 15.61 0.31
N ASN A 75 6.80 15.00 0.80
CA ASN A 75 6.83 14.26 2.05
C ASN A 75 7.56 15.09 3.10
N THR A 76 6.89 15.38 4.22
CA THR A 76 7.50 16.03 5.38
C THR A 76 7.55 15.05 6.52
N GLU A 77 8.74 14.79 7.07
CA GLU A 77 8.93 13.82 8.15
C GLU A 77 9.38 14.50 9.43
N ALA A 78 8.88 13.99 10.56
CA ALA A 78 9.34 14.31 11.89
C ALA A 78 10.07 13.10 12.48
N LEU A 79 11.30 13.33 12.91
CA LEU A 79 12.14 12.31 13.54
C LEU A 79 11.67 12.09 14.97
N LEU A 80 11.54 10.83 15.36
CA LEU A 80 11.21 10.45 16.73
C LEU A 80 12.47 10.13 17.52
N ASP A 81 12.51 10.55 18.77
CA ASP A 81 13.47 10.06 19.74
C ASP A 81 13.21 8.56 20.01
N PRO A 82 14.21 7.68 19.88
CA PRO A 82 13.99 6.25 20.03
C PRO A 82 13.48 5.83 21.42
N ALA A 83 13.89 6.54 22.49
CA ALA A 83 13.56 6.18 23.86
C ALA A 83 12.16 6.65 24.28
N THR A 84 11.79 7.87 23.88
CA THR A 84 10.53 8.51 24.28
C THR A 84 9.44 8.40 23.22
N GLN A 85 9.80 8.08 21.97
CA GLN A 85 8.91 8.07 20.81
C GLN A 85 8.21 9.42 20.57
N LEU A 86 8.83 10.51 21.03
CA LEU A 86 8.36 11.88 20.82
C LEU A 86 9.14 12.56 19.68
N PRO A 87 8.51 13.46 18.91
CA PRO A 87 9.17 14.17 17.84
C PRO A 87 10.25 15.12 18.37
N VAL A 88 11.47 15.00 17.86
CA VAL A 88 12.61 15.87 18.21
C VAL A 88 12.86 16.97 17.19
N GLY A 89 12.22 16.88 16.03
CA GLY A 89 12.31 17.89 14.97
C GLY A 89 11.48 17.49 13.76
N VAL A 90 11.16 18.48 12.94
CA VAL A 90 10.48 18.32 11.66
C VAL A 90 11.46 18.73 10.56
N GLY A 91 11.72 17.82 9.63
CA GLY A 91 12.57 18.12 8.48
C GLY A 91 11.86 19.02 7.45
N PRO A 92 12.61 19.62 6.51
CA PRO A 92 11.99 20.35 5.41
C PRO A 92 11.23 19.40 4.48
N PRO A 93 10.11 19.84 3.86
CA PRO A 93 9.39 19.04 2.87
C PRO A 93 10.32 18.57 1.74
N GLN A 94 10.32 17.28 1.45
CA GLN A 94 11.10 16.66 0.38
C GLN A 94 10.19 16.30 -0.78
N ARG A 95 10.60 16.64 -2.01
CA ARG A 95 9.87 16.19 -3.20
C ARG A 95 10.10 14.69 -3.40
N VAL A 96 9.00 13.96 -3.52
CA VAL A 96 8.97 12.53 -3.82
C VAL A 96 8.14 12.32 -5.09
N SER A 97 8.40 11.23 -5.81
CA SER A 97 7.61 10.86 -6.97
C SER A 97 7.18 9.41 -6.86
N PHE A 98 5.93 9.17 -7.26
CA PHE A 98 5.32 7.86 -7.19
C PHE A 98 4.88 7.45 -8.59
N ALA A 99 5.40 6.32 -9.07
CA ALA A 99 4.93 5.73 -10.33
C ALA A 99 3.72 4.84 -10.05
N PRO A 100 2.69 4.82 -10.91
CA PRO A 100 1.66 3.79 -10.84
C PRO A 100 2.30 2.40 -10.88
N GLY A 101 1.83 1.54 -9.99
CA GLY A 101 2.37 0.22 -9.74
C GLY A 101 3.61 0.19 -8.86
N LEU A 102 4.17 1.31 -8.37
CA LEU A 102 5.28 1.27 -7.43
C LEU A 102 4.91 0.43 -6.18
N CYS A 103 5.79 -0.52 -5.85
CA CYS A 103 5.71 -1.36 -4.66
C CYS A 103 6.85 -1.01 -3.72
N PHE A 104 6.56 -0.68 -2.47
CA PHE A 104 7.57 -0.37 -1.46
C PHE A 104 7.08 -0.74 -0.06
N CYS A 105 7.98 -0.73 0.93
CA CYS A 105 7.62 -0.97 2.32
C CYS A 105 8.21 0.10 3.22
N HIS A 106 7.46 0.44 4.27
CA HIS A 106 7.96 1.23 5.38
C HIS A 106 8.03 0.36 6.63
N LEU A 107 9.23 0.22 7.19
CA LEU A 107 9.47 -0.51 8.43
C LEU A 107 9.21 0.39 9.63
N ASN A 108 7.95 0.70 9.92
CA ASN A 108 7.59 1.64 10.99
C ASN A 108 7.75 1.04 12.39
N ARG A 109 7.56 -0.27 12.52
CA ARG A 109 7.72 -1.02 13.77
C ARG A 109 9.13 -1.56 13.94
N SER A 110 9.72 -2.10 12.87
CA SER A 110 11.05 -2.72 12.88
C SER A 110 12.19 -1.76 12.53
N GLY A 111 11.88 -0.55 12.06
CA GLY A 111 12.83 0.50 11.70
C GLY A 111 12.61 1.81 12.48
N PRO A 112 13.20 2.93 12.02
CA PRO A 112 12.99 4.23 12.66
C PRO A 112 11.54 4.67 12.47
N ASN A 113 10.78 4.60 13.57
CA ASN A 113 9.41 5.06 13.62
C ASN A 113 9.35 6.56 13.26
N ARG A 114 8.41 6.94 12.40
CA ARG A 114 8.32 8.29 11.86
C ARG A 114 6.89 8.81 11.85
N ILE A 115 6.75 10.09 12.18
CA ILE A 115 5.54 10.84 11.88
C ILE A 115 5.78 11.52 10.52
N HIS A 116 4.84 11.42 9.59
CA HIS A 116 5.00 12.05 8.29
C HIS A 116 3.71 12.70 7.80
N ARG A 117 3.85 13.58 6.81
CA ARG A 117 2.75 14.23 6.10
C ARG A 117 3.02 14.22 4.61
N ILE A 118 2.04 13.77 3.84
CA ILE A 118 2.05 13.84 2.38
C ILE A 118 1.22 15.03 1.93
N GLN A 119 1.76 15.81 1.00
CA GLN A 119 1.12 16.98 0.43
C GLN A 119 1.19 16.92 -1.10
N THR A 120 0.10 17.28 -1.77
CA THR A 120 0.01 17.45 -3.22
C THR A 120 -0.16 18.92 -3.57
N GLU A 121 0.39 19.34 -4.71
CA GLU A 121 0.24 20.71 -5.20
C GLU A 121 -1.07 20.86 -6.02
N ALA A 122 -1.65 22.06 -6.04
CA ALA A 122 -2.86 22.36 -6.82
C ALA A 122 -2.67 22.15 -8.34
N GLY A 123 -1.42 22.16 -8.82
CA GLY A 123 -1.08 21.90 -10.22
C GLY A 123 -1.12 20.42 -10.62
N ASN A 124 -1.32 19.49 -9.67
CA ASN A 124 -1.35 18.06 -9.96
C ASN A 124 -2.55 17.72 -10.85
N LYS A 125 -2.30 16.97 -11.92
CA LYS A 125 -3.35 16.60 -12.90
C LYS A 125 -3.90 15.20 -12.67
N GLY A 126 -3.16 14.37 -11.95
CA GLY A 126 -3.55 13.02 -11.56
C GLY A 126 -4.09 12.97 -10.14
N THR A 127 -4.93 11.98 -9.88
CA THR A 127 -5.27 11.56 -8.51
C THR A 127 -4.12 10.71 -8.00
N LEU A 128 -3.59 11.01 -6.82
CA LEU A 128 -2.62 10.14 -6.15
C LEU A 128 -3.39 9.17 -5.26
N GLU A 129 -3.21 7.87 -5.47
CA GLU A 129 -3.91 6.84 -4.70
C GLU A 129 -2.96 5.71 -4.32
N PHE A 130 -2.98 5.34 -3.04
CA PHE A 130 -2.23 4.21 -2.50
C PHE A 130 -3.15 3.21 -1.85
N ILE A 131 -2.75 1.95 -1.91
CA ILE A 131 -3.19 0.92 -0.96
C ILE A 131 -2.04 0.65 -0.01
N GLY A 132 -2.32 0.72 1.29
CA GLY A 132 -1.42 0.28 2.34
C GLY A 132 -1.94 -1.01 2.98
N ALA A 133 -1.03 -1.94 3.29
CA ALA A 133 -1.33 -3.15 4.02
C ALA A 133 -0.34 -3.32 5.19
N GLU A 134 -0.84 -3.15 6.41
CA GLU A 134 -0.06 -3.29 7.64
C GLU A 134 0.10 -4.76 8.05
N VAL A 135 1.32 -5.15 8.42
CA VAL A 135 1.66 -6.52 8.83
C VAL A 135 1.51 -6.68 10.34
N LEU A 136 0.34 -7.10 10.81
CA LEU A 136 0.02 -7.20 12.24
C LEU A 136 0.61 -8.48 12.87
N ALA A 137 0.29 -9.62 12.27
CA ALA A 137 0.64 -10.94 12.80
C ALA A 137 0.91 -11.94 11.67
N ARG A 138 1.40 -13.14 12.04
CA ARG A 138 1.71 -14.20 11.10
C ARG A 138 0.44 -15.02 10.87
N PRO A 139 0.00 -15.24 9.62
CA PRO A 139 -1.19 -16.02 9.35
C PRO A 139 -0.92 -17.53 9.49
N PRO A 140 -1.98 -18.37 9.56
CA PRO A 140 -1.83 -19.82 9.62
C PRO A 140 -1.19 -20.42 8.37
N ALA A 141 -1.52 -19.89 7.18
CA ALA A 141 -0.95 -20.35 5.92
C ALA A 141 0.18 -19.39 5.49
N ALA A 142 1.41 -19.89 5.53
CA ALA A 142 2.60 -19.16 5.09
C ALA A 142 3.51 -20.12 4.31
N ALA A 143 3.99 -19.71 3.14
CA ALA A 143 4.88 -20.55 2.36
C ALA A 143 6.33 -20.38 2.82
N THR A 144 7.04 -21.50 2.95
CA THR A 144 8.44 -21.51 3.37
C THR A 144 9.40 -21.06 2.25
N ALA A 145 8.98 -21.21 1.00
CA ALA A 145 9.73 -20.82 -0.19
C ALA A 145 8.97 -19.77 -1.01
N PRO A 146 9.67 -18.88 -1.74
CA PRO A 146 9.02 -17.91 -2.62
C PRO A 146 8.15 -18.58 -3.68
N LEU A 147 7.07 -17.89 -4.09
CA LEU A 147 6.25 -18.32 -5.22
C LEU A 147 7.10 -18.46 -6.48
N ALA A 148 7.18 -19.70 -7.00
CA ALA A 148 7.94 -20.03 -8.19
C ALA A 148 6.99 -20.27 -9.37
N HIS A 149 6.71 -19.22 -10.15
CA HIS A 149 5.90 -19.33 -11.37
C HIS A 149 6.32 -18.28 -12.41
N PRO A 150 6.47 -18.62 -13.70
CA PRO A 150 7.01 -17.70 -14.71
C PRO A 150 6.18 -16.44 -14.95
N ALA A 151 4.89 -16.48 -14.64
CA ALA A 151 4.01 -15.31 -14.73
C ALA A 151 4.20 -14.31 -13.59
N TYR A 152 4.88 -14.68 -12.50
CA TYR A 152 5.06 -13.85 -11.31
C TYR A 152 6.52 -13.44 -11.16
N ARG A 153 6.75 -12.14 -11.07
CA ARG A 153 8.06 -11.57 -10.74
C ARG A 153 8.06 -11.13 -9.28
N GLN A 154 9.01 -11.60 -8.49
CA GLN A 154 9.19 -11.06 -7.15
C GLN A 154 9.66 -9.60 -7.21
N GLU A 155 9.01 -8.72 -6.46
CA GLU A 155 9.39 -7.32 -6.32
C GLU A 155 10.58 -7.20 -5.36
N PRO A 156 11.47 -6.20 -5.55
CA PRO A 156 12.68 -6.02 -4.73
C PRO A 156 12.39 -5.45 -3.33
N VAL A 157 11.11 -5.36 -2.93
CA VAL A 157 10.71 -4.90 -1.60
C VAL A 157 11.20 -5.88 -0.55
N SER A 158 11.82 -5.36 0.53
CA SER A 158 12.42 -6.18 1.58
C SER A 158 11.65 -6.00 2.88
N HIS A 159 10.89 -7.02 3.26
CA HIS A 159 10.17 -7.08 4.53
C HIS A 159 10.43 -8.43 5.21
N PRO A 160 10.73 -8.48 6.52
CA PRO A 160 11.11 -9.73 7.20
C PRO A 160 9.96 -10.76 7.31
N ARG A 161 8.71 -10.32 7.13
CA ARG A 161 7.51 -11.16 7.30
C ARG A 161 6.57 -11.12 6.08
N ALA A 162 7.05 -10.60 4.96
CA ALA A 162 6.24 -10.51 3.76
C ALA A 162 7.10 -10.49 2.49
N ARG A 163 6.55 -11.01 1.41
CA ARG A 163 7.11 -10.93 0.05
C ARG A 163 6.08 -10.29 -0.86
N ALA A 164 6.52 -9.67 -1.96
CA ALA A 164 5.61 -9.13 -2.95
C ALA A 164 5.92 -9.69 -4.33
N TYR A 165 4.87 -9.98 -5.09
CA TYR A 165 4.95 -10.51 -6.45
C TYR A 165 4.11 -9.64 -7.38
N ARG A 166 4.63 -9.37 -8.58
CA ARG A 166 3.88 -8.74 -9.66
C ARG A 166 3.53 -9.77 -10.73
N LEU A 167 2.28 -9.71 -11.15
CA LEU A 167 1.78 -10.35 -12.36
C LEU A 167 1.40 -9.26 -13.37
N SER A 168 1.87 -9.39 -14.61
CA SER A 168 1.51 -8.50 -15.72
C SER A 168 1.06 -9.35 -16.90
N LEU A 169 -0.17 -9.14 -17.38
CA LEU A 169 -0.76 -9.87 -18.49
C LEU A 169 -1.14 -8.91 -19.61
N PRO A 170 -0.65 -9.13 -20.85
CA PRO A 170 -1.06 -8.31 -21.98
C PRO A 170 -2.56 -8.47 -22.27
N PRO A 171 -3.17 -7.51 -23.01
CA PRO A 171 -4.52 -7.67 -23.56
C PRO A 171 -4.69 -9.01 -24.28
N GLY A 172 -5.78 -9.74 -24.00
CA GLY A 172 -6.11 -11.01 -24.64
C GLY A 172 -5.34 -12.23 -24.11
N ALA A 173 -4.55 -12.10 -23.04
CA ALA A 173 -3.87 -13.24 -22.44
C ALA A 173 -4.90 -14.28 -21.92
N ALA A 174 -4.73 -15.54 -22.36
CA ALA A 174 -5.66 -16.64 -22.07
C ALA A 174 -5.71 -17.05 -20.59
N GLY A 175 -4.61 -16.84 -19.85
CA GLY A 175 -4.48 -17.26 -18.45
C GLY A 175 -3.03 -17.41 -18.05
N THR A 176 -2.76 -17.51 -16.74
CA THR A 176 -1.49 -17.97 -16.20
C THR A 176 -1.39 -19.49 -16.21
N GLY A 177 -2.52 -20.18 -16.41
CA GLY A 177 -2.72 -21.54 -15.97
C GLY A 177 -2.96 -21.58 -14.45
N PRO A 178 -3.37 -22.73 -13.89
CA PRO A 178 -3.57 -22.89 -12.46
C PRO A 178 -2.25 -22.70 -11.70
N VAL A 179 -2.24 -21.76 -10.76
CA VAL A 179 -1.13 -21.47 -9.85
C VAL A 179 -1.63 -21.59 -8.43
N GLU A 180 -0.96 -22.39 -7.62
CA GLU A 180 -1.25 -22.49 -6.19
C GLU A 180 -0.52 -21.37 -5.44
N TRP A 181 -1.28 -20.52 -4.77
CA TRP A 181 -0.78 -19.63 -3.73
C TRP A 181 -0.87 -20.36 -2.39
N GLY A 182 0.23 -21.00 -1.99
CA GLY A 182 0.34 -21.78 -0.75
C GLY A 182 0.39 -20.95 0.54
N PHE A 183 -0.11 -19.71 0.53
CA PHE A 183 0.03 -18.72 1.59
C PHE A 183 -1.23 -17.87 1.72
N SER A 184 -1.38 -17.16 2.84
CA SER A 184 -2.32 -16.06 2.99
C SER A 184 -1.68 -14.74 2.54
N GLY A 185 -2.48 -13.77 2.10
CA GLY A 185 -1.93 -12.53 1.61
C GLY A 185 -2.96 -11.48 1.21
N VAL A 186 -2.44 -10.39 0.65
CA VAL A 186 -3.23 -9.31 0.05
C VAL A 186 -3.00 -9.30 -1.45
N ALA A 187 -4.07 -9.32 -2.24
CA ALA A 187 -4.00 -9.05 -3.66
C ALA A 187 -4.49 -7.62 -3.95
N VAL A 188 -3.79 -6.91 -4.82
CA VAL A 188 -4.10 -5.53 -5.24
C VAL A 188 -4.11 -5.47 -6.76
N VAL A 189 -5.19 -4.95 -7.35
CA VAL A 189 -5.28 -4.73 -8.79
C VAL A 189 -4.71 -3.36 -9.13
N LEU A 190 -3.59 -3.33 -9.84
CA LEU A 190 -2.87 -2.09 -10.20
C LEU A 190 -3.42 -1.45 -11.48
N ALA A 191 -3.77 -2.28 -12.47
CA ALA A 191 -4.26 -1.84 -13.78
C ALA A 191 -5.17 -2.90 -14.42
N GLY A 192 -6.00 -2.46 -15.37
CA GLY A 192 -6.93 -3.33 -16.10
C GLY A 192 -8.03 -3.96 -15.23
N ALA A 193 -8.60 -5.04 -15.76
CA ALA A 193 -9.66 -5.82 -15.13
C ALA A 193 -9.38 -7.33 -15.32
N PRO A 194 -8.48 -7.91 -14.51
CA PRO A 194 -8.11 -9.32 -14.66
C PRO A 194 -9.31 -10.24 -14.43
N SER A 195 -9.36 -11.34 -15.18
CA SER A 195 -10.35 -12.40 -14.99
C SER A 195 -9.75 -13.51 -14.13
N ALA A 196 -10.19 -13.63 -12.88
CA ALA A 196 -9.78 -14.70 -11.99
C ALA A 196 -10.93 -15.03 -11.02
N PRO A 197 -11.75 -16.06 -11.30
CA PRO A 197 -12.96 -16.35 -10.51
C PRO A 197 -12.69 -16.56 -9.02
N ALA A 198 -11.62 -17.29 -8.67
CA ALA A 198 -11.21 -17.53 -7.29
C ALA A 198 -10.87 -16.22 -6.55
N LEU A 199 -10.19 -15.30 -7.23
CA LEU A 199 -9.86 -13.98 -6.70
C LEU A 199 -11.07 -13.07 -6.59
N ALA A 200 -11.96 -13.08 -7.60
CA ALA A 200 -13.20 -12.30 -7.57
C ALA A 200 -14.10 -12.75 -6.41
N ALA A 201 -14.18 -14.05 -6.14
CA ALA A 201 -14.89 -14.58 -4.99
C ALA A 201 -14.28 -14.10 -3.66
N ALA A 202 -12.95 -14.17 -3.52
CA ALA A 202 -12.25 -13.67 -2.33
C ALA A 202 -12.40 -12.15 -2.14
N ALA A 203 -12.42 -11.39 -3.23
CA ALA A 203 -12.64 -9.94 -3.23
C ALA A 203 -14.10 -9.54 -2.95
N GLY A 204 -15.03 -10.50 -2.96
CA GLY A 204 -16.46 -10.22 -2.87
C GLY A 204 -17.03 -9.50 -4.10
N GLY A 205 -16.40 -9.62 -5.27
CA GLY A 205 -16.88 -8.98 -6.49
C GLY A 205 -15.84 -8.83 -7.62
N ALA A 206 -16.07 -7.84 -8.48
CA ALA A 206 -15.25 -7.61 -9.66
C ALA A 206 -13.83 -7.11 -9.33
N LEU A 207 -12.84 -7.64 -10.04
CA LEU A 207 -11.44 -7.21 -9.95
C LEU A 207 -11.21 -6.00 -10.84
N ARG A 208 -11.20 -4.82 -10.22
CA ARG A 208 -10.95 -3.53 -10.89
C ARG A 208 -9.76 -2.83 -10.25
N ARG A 209 -9.09 -1.95 -10.98
CA ARG A 209 -8.02 -1.09 -10.44
C ARG A 209 -8.39 -0.50 -9.07
N GLY A 210 -7.45 -0.58 -8.13
CA GLY A 210 -7.62 -0.14 -6.74
C GLY A 210 -8.33 -1.14 -5.84
N ALA A 211 -8.90 -2.24 -6.38
CA ALA A 211 -9.40 -3.32 -5.54
C ALA A 211 -8.23 -3.95 -4.77
N ALA A 212 -8.41 -4.07 -3.46
CA ALA A 212 -7.47 -4.71 -2.56
C ALA A 212 -8.24 -5.58 -1.56
N PHE A 213 -7.80 -6.81 -1.36
CA PHE A 213 -8.48 -7.77 -0.49
C PHE A 213 -7.52 -8.79 0.09
N TRP A 214 -7.87 -9.27 1.28
CA TRP A 214 -7.20 -10.37 1.95
C TRP A 214 -7.73 -11.72 1.46
N PHE A 215 -6.86 -12.72 1.44
CA PHE A 215 -7.25 -14.13 1.27
C PHE A 215 -6.52 -15.00 2.30
N ASP A 216 -7.25 -15.93 2.92
CA ASP A 216 -6.71 -16.78 4.00
C ASP A 216 -5.83 -17.93 3.51
N GLY A 217 -5.86 -18.26 2.22
CA GLY A 217 -5.03 -19.31 1.60
C GLY A 217 -5.26 -20.73 2.17
N PRO A 218 -4.61 -21.75 1.59
CA PRO A 218 -4.04 -21.74 0.24
C PRO A 218 -5.13 -21.55 -0.83
N LEU A 219 -4.77 -20.95 -1.96
CA LEU A 219 -5.71 -20.61 -3.03
C LEU A 219 -5.14 -20.97 -4.40
N THR A 220 -5.86 -21.76 -5.19
CA THR A 220 -5.49 -22.01 -6.60
C THR A 220 -6.17 -20.97 -7.49
N VAL A 221 -5.36 -20.25 -8.27
CA VAL A 221 -5.82 -19.16 -9.14
C VAL A 221 -5.37 -19.40 -10.58
N ASP A 222 -6.22 -19.04 -11.53
CA ASP A 222 -5.83 -18.84 -12.92
C ASP A 222 -6.26 -17.44 -13.30
N VAL A 223 -5.27 -16.60 -13.63
CA VAL A 223 -5.50 -15.19 -13.91
C VAL A 223 -5.37 -14.95 -15.41
N GLY A 224 -6.45 -14.51 -16.03
CA GLY A 224 -6.49 -14.12 -17.44
C GLY A 224 -6.71 -12.63 -17.64
N ASN A 225 -6.61 -12.20 -18.90
CA ASN A 225 -6.95 -10.85 -19.35
C ASN A 225 -7.73 -10.92 -20.68
N GLY A 226 -8.80 -11.70 -20.70
CA GLY A 226 -9.55 -12.00 -21.93
C GLY A 226 -10.50 -10.88 -22.41
N GLY A 227 -10.71 -9.83 -21.62
CA GLY A 227 -11.80 -8.86 -21.85
C GLY A 227 -11.42 -7.40 -22.03
N GLY A 228 -10.12 -7.03 -21.94
CA GLY A 228 -9.66 -5.64 -21.93
C GLY A 228 -8.71 -5.28 -23.06
N GLY A 229 -8.73 -4.01 -23.47
CA GLY A 229 -7.73 -3.42 -24.39
C GLY A 229 -6.45 -2.94 -23.69
N GLU A 230 -6.39 -3.02 -22.36
CA GLU A 230 -5.25 -2.64 -21.53
C GLU A 230 -4.64 -3.89 -20.86
N ALA A 231 -3.36 -3.82 -20.50
CA ALA A 231 -2.73 -4.85 -19.69
C ALA A 231 -3.40 -4.95 -18.31
N ALA A 232 -3.51 -6.16 -17.78
CA ALA A 232 -3.91 -6.39 -16.40
C ALA A 232 -2.65 -6.52 -15.53
N GLU A 233 -2.61 -5.77 -14.44
CA GLU A 233 -1.51 -5.85 -13.47
C GLU A 233 -2.04 -6.12 -12.07
N LEU A 234 -1.46 -7.12 -11.41
CA LEU A 234 -1.72 -7.43 -10.00
C LEU A 234 -0.43 -7.37 -9.20
N LEU A 235 -0.56 -6.91 -7.96
CA LEU A 235 0.42 -7.06 -6.91
C LEU A 235 -0.12 -8.04 -5.89
N VAL A 236 0.68 -9.02 -5.49
CA VAL A 236 0.33 -10.01 -4.48
C VAL A 236 1.34 -9.91 -3.35
N PHE A 237 0.89 -9.46 -2.20
CA PHE A 237 1.65 -9.45 -0.96
C PHE A 237 1.41 -10.78 -0.24
N GLU A 238 2.44 -11.58 -0.13
CA GLU A 238 2.46 -12.80 0.66
C GLU A 238 2.88 -12.47 2.10
N TRP A 239 2.19 -13.02 3.09
CA TRP A 239 2.64 -13.02 4.48
C TRP A 239 3.44 -14.30 4.79
N THR A 240 4.57 -14.17 5.48
CA THR A 240 5.49 -15.27 5.79
C THR A 240 5.66 -15.55 7.29
#